data_AF-A0A4Q2LQB1-F1
#
_entry.id   AF-A0A4Q2LQB1-F1
#
_cell.length_a   1.000
_cell.length_b   1.000
_cell.length_c   1.000
_cell.angle_alpha   90.00
_cell.angle_beta   90.00
_cell.angle_gamma   90.00
#
_symmetry.space_group_name_H-M   'P 1'
#
loop_
_entity.id
_entity.type
_entity.pdbx_description
1 polymer ?
#
loop_
_entity_poly.entity_id
_entity_poly.type
_entity_poly.pdbx_seq_one_letter_code
_entity_poly.pdbx_strand_id
1 'polypeptide(L)'
;MKKILLFFLVSALAVLVLSGFWIYSSKVYYPELPFADGSKKEVVTKLEQSDGELVQLAQDNEYYWLGFRGNQADGTKRVIEEMEQRGFTYDSIEGAGIFFDKDGRLIITGKMWSSRYIIYKVPADSFS
;
A
#
# COMPACT_ATOMS: atom_id res chain seq x y z
N MET A 1 15.73 -32.08 37.97
CA MET A 1 16.24 -31.85 36.60
C MET A 1 15.15 -31.92 35.53
N LYS A 2 14.41 -33.04 35.36
CA LYS A 2 13.35 -33.18 34.33
C LYS A 2 12.24 -32.10 34.37
N LYS A 3 11.79 -31.70 35.57
CA LYS A 3 10.75 -30.64 35.74
C LYS A 3 11.24 -29.24 35.33
N ILE A 4 12.52 -28.95 35.57
CA ILE A 4 13.16 -27.68 35.18
C ILE A 4 13.31 -27.64 33.66
N LEU A 5 13.76 -28.75 33.04
CA LEU A 5 13.85 -28.87 31.58
C LEU A 5 12.47 -28.72 30.91
N LEU A 6 11.43 -29.33 31.48
CA LEU A 6 10.06 -29.21 30.98
C LEU A 6 9.57 -27.76 31.05
N PHE A 7 9.86 -27.05 32.14
CA PHE A 7 9.51 -25.63 32.28
C PHE A 7 10.18 -24.78 31.19
N PHE A 8 11.48 -24.96 30.94
CA PHE A 8 12.18 -24.26 29.86
C PHE A 8 11.60 -24.55 28.47
N LEU A 9 11.22 -25.81 28.20
CA LEU A 9 10.58 -26.20 26.95
C LEU A 9 9.22 -25.51 26.75
N VAL A 10 8.39 -25.47 27.80
CA VAL A 10 7.08 -24.80 27.75
C VAL A 10 7.24 -23.28 27.60
N SER A 11 8.17 -22.67 28.33
CA SER A 11 8.46 -21.24 28.20
C SER A 11 8.99 -20.88 26.81
N ALA A 12 9.90 -21.68 26.23
CA ALA A 12 10.41 -21.47 24.88
C ALA A 12 9.30 -21.57 23.83
N LEU A 13 8.40 -22.56 23.96
CA LEU A 13 7.25 -22.70 23.06
C LEU A 13 6.29 -21.50 23.18
N ALA A 14 6.03 -21.03 24.40
CA ALA A 14 5.19 -19.84 24.62
C ALA A 14 5.77 -18.59 23.95
N VAL A 15 7.09 -18.37 24.06
CA VAL A 15 7.77 -17.25 23.37
C VAL A 15 7.63 -17.36 21.86
N LEU A 16 7.80 -18.55 21.28
CA LEU A 16 7.64 -18.76 19.84
C LEU A 16 6.21 -18.44 19.38
N VAL A 17 5.20 -18.91 20.11
CA VAL A 17 3.79 -18.63 19.79
C VAL A 17 3.48 -17.13 19.88
N LEU A 18 3.92 -16.46 20.95
CA LEU A 18 3.70 -15.02 21.11
C LEU A 18 4.41 -14.19 20.03
N SER A 19 5.65 -14.56 19.68
CA SER A 19 6.39 -13.90 18.60
C SER A 19 5.72 -14.09 17.24
N GLY A 20 5.26 -15.31 16.91
CA GLY A 20 4.53 -15.59 15.68
C GLY A 20 3.21 -14.81 15.60
N PHE A 21 2.47 -14.75 16.70
CA PHE A 21 1.25 -13.96 16.80
C PHE A 21 1.50 -12.46 16.59
N TRP A 22 2.57 -11.92 17.19
CA TRP A 22 2.97 -10.52 17.01
C TRP A 22 3.35 -10.22 15.55
N ILE A 23 4.17 -11.07 14.93
CA ILE A 23 4.58 -10.91 13.52
C ILE A 23 3.36 -10.95 12.59
N TYR A 24 2.43 -11.88 12.82
CA TYR A 24 1.22 -12.00 12.02
C TYR A 24 0.29 -10.78 12.19
N SER A 25 0.10 -10.31 13.42
CA SER A 25 -0.84 -9.24 13.75
C SER A 25 -0.33 -7.86 13.33
N SER A 26 0.97 -7.62 13.45
CA SER A 26 1.61 -6.35 13.06
C SER A 26 1.77 -6.20 11.55
N LYS A 27 1.67 -7.30 10.78
CA LYS A 27 1.96 -7.30 9.34
C LYS A 27 3.40 -6.83 9.03
N VAL A 28 4.34 -6.99 9.97
CA VAL A 28 5.74 -6.52 9.85
C VAL A 28 6.47 -7.11 8.64
N TYR A 29 6.03 -8.28 8.16
CA TYR A 29 6.58 -8.98 7.00
C TYR A 29 6.27 -8.30 5.66
N TYR A 30 5.41 -7.28 5.61
CA TYR A 30 5.23 -6.48 4.40
C TYR A 30 6.44 -5.56 4.17
N PRO A 31 6.75 -5.20 2.91
CA PRO A 31 7.80 -4.23 2.62
C PRO A 31 7.56 -2.89 3.30
N GLU A 32 8.61 -2.07 3.40
CA GLU A 32 8.49 -0.71 3.92
C GLU A 32 7.50 0.11 3.10
N LEU A 33 6.74 0.96 3.78
CA LEU A 33 5.82 1.89 3.12
C LEU A 33 6.65 2.99 2.44
N PRO A 34 6.23 3.45 1.25
CA PRO A 34 6.92 4.53 0.55
C PRO A 34 6.65 5.92 1.15
N PHE A 35 5.91 5.99 2.26
CA PHE A 35 5.54 7.19 2.99
C PHE A 35 5.65 6.96 4.50
N ALA A 36 5.81 8.04 5.27
CA ALA A 36 6.05 7.97 6.70
C ALA A 36 4.76 7.76 7.53
N ASP A 37 3.63 8.24 7.05
CA ASP A 37 2.39 8.27 7.83
C ASP A 37 1.59 6.97 7.71
N GLY A 38 1.41 6.30 8.85
CA GLY A 38 0.56 5.11 8.98
C GLY A 38 1.33 3.81 9.12
N SER A 39 0.64 2.79 9.65
CA SER A 39 1.22 1.46 9.85
C SER A 39 0.91 0.52 8.68
N LYS A 40 1.80 -0.46 8.44
CA LYS A 40 1.58 -1.54 7.45
C LYS A 40 0.24 -2.25 7.67
N LYS A 41 -0.16 -2.43 8.94
CA LYS A 41 -1.44 -3.03 9.32
C LYS A 41 -2.62 -2.19 8.83
N GLU A 42 -2.62 -0.89 9.10
CA GLU A 42 -3.71 0.01 8.69
C GLU A 42 -3.83 0.08 7.17
N VAL A 43 -2.70 0.18 6.46
CA VAL A 43 -2.67 0.19 4.99
C VAL A 43 -3.27 -1.10 4.43
N VAL A 44 -2.85 -2.26 4.93
CA VAL A 44 -3.42 -3.55 4.52
C VAL A 44 -4.90 -3.63 4.85
N THR A 45 -5.34 -3.17 6.02
CA THR A 45 -6.76 -3.17 6.39
C THR A 45 -7.59 -2.30 5.43
N LYS A 46 -7.15 -1.08 5.11
CA LYS A 46 -7.82 -0.20 4.13
C LYS A 46 -7.92 -0.86 2.75
N LEU A 47 -6.84 -1.51 2.29
CA LEU A 47 -6.82 -2.17 0.98
C LEU A 47 -7.66 -3.43 0.92
N GLU A 48 -7.73 -4.20 2.02
CA GLU A 48 -8.59 -5.37 2.09
C GLU A 48 -10.08 -5.00 2.10
N GLN A 49 -10.41 -3.82 2.63
CA GLN A 49 -11.76 -3.27 2.70
C GLN A 49 -12.16 -2.44 1.47
N SER A 50 -11.26 -2.22 0.51
CA SER A 50 -11.54 -1.35 -0.63
C SER A 50 -12.38 -1.99 -1.72
N ASP A 51 -12.66 -3.29 -1.65
CA ASP A 51 -13.45 -4.03 -2.65
C ASP A 51 -13.01 -3.80 -4.11
N GLY A 52 -11.71 -3.57 -4.33
CA GLY A 52 -11.15 -3.30 -5.66
C GLY A 52 -11.20 -1.82 -6.08
N GLU A 53 -11.50 -0.92 -5.14
CA GLU A 53 -11.44 0.53 -5.35
C GLU A 53 -10.08 1.11 -4.99
N LEU A 54 -9.80 2.29 -5.57
CA LEU A 54 -8.69 3.14 -5.15
C LEU A 54 -9.02 3.78 -3.80
N VAL A 55 -8.09 3.69 -2.86
CA VAL A 55 -8.25 4.27 -1.52
C VAL A 55 -7.07 5.14 -1.16
N GLN A 56 -7.33 6.26 -0.50
CA GLN A 56 -6.28 7.11 0.05
C GLN A 56 -5.66 6.44 1.29
N LEU A 57 -4.36 6.17 1.19
CA LEU A 57 -3.58 5.53 2.25
C LEU A 57 -3.02 6.59 3.20
N ALA A 58 -2.38 7.61 2.64
CA ALA A 58 -1.71 8.70 3.34
C ALA A 58 -1.69 9.97 2.49
N GLN A 59 -1.32 11.08 3.10
CA GLN A 59 -1.05 12.37 2.43
C GLN A 59 0.13 13.03 3.14
N ASP A 60 1.09 13.50 2.36
CA ASP A 60 2.13 14.42 2.81
C ASP A 60 1.98 15.77 2.09
N ASN A 61 2.90 16.72 2.33
CA ASN A 61 2.82 18.07 1.75
C ASN A 61 2.93 18.08 0.21
N GLU A 62 3.52 17.04 -0.37
CA GLU A 62 3.82 16.99 -1.81
C GLU A 62 2.94 15.97 -2.54
N TYR A 63 2.44 14.94 -1.85
CA TYR A 63 1.79 13.80 -2.49
C TYR A 63 0.59 13.25 -1.71
N TYR A 64 -0.42 12.83 -2.47
CA TYR A 64 -1.38 11.81 -2.05
C TYR A 64 -0.86 10.42 -2.40
N TRP A 65 -1.02 9.50 -1.46
CA TRP A 65 -0.70 8.10 -1.65
C TRP A 65 -1.98 7.31 -1.81
N LEU A 66 -2.24 6.83 -3.02
CA LEU A 66 -3.38 5.97 -3.29
C LEU A 66 -2.95 4.51 -3.30
N GLY A 67 -3.85 3.63 -2.90
CA GLY A 67 -3.63 2.20 -2.90
C GLY A 67 -4.71 1.46 -3.66
N PHE A 68 -4.30 0.38 -4.32
CA PHE A 68 -5.20 -0.53 -5.04
C PHE A 68 -4.90 -1.98 -4.66
N ARG A 69 -5.95 -2.79 -4.47
CA ARG A 69 -5.85 -4.23 -4.27
C ARG A 69 -6.04 -4.96 -5.60
N GLY A 70 -4.96 -5.54 -6.13
CA GLY A 70 -5.00 -6.33 -7.35
C GLY A 70 -3.69 -6.30 -8.11
N ASN A 71 -3.78 -6.44 -9.43
CA ASN A 71 -2.63 -6.40 -10.34
C ASN A 71 -2.43 -5.00 -10.93
N GLN A 72 -1.24 -4.78 -11.51
CA GLN A 72 -0.83 -3.46 -12.00
C GLN A 72 -1.70 -2.95 -13.15
N ALA A 73 -2.23 -3.84 -14.00
CA ALA A 73 -3.07 -3.44 -15.13
C ALA A 73 -4.41 -2.87 -14.65
N ASP A 74 -5.09 -3.59 -13.75
CA ASP A 74 -6.38 -3.17 -13.19
C ASP A 74 -6.24 -1.88 -12.36
N GLY A 75 -5.19 -1.79 -11.53
CA GLY A 75 -4.94 -0.59 -10.75
C GLY A 75 -4.64 0.62 -11.63
N THR A 76 -3.86 0.43 -12.70
CA THR A 76 -3.52 1.53 -13.63
C THR A 76 -4.76 2.01 -14.36
N LYS A 77 -5.60 1.09 -14.81
CA LYS A 77 -6.90 1.42 -15.40
C LYS A 77 -7.76 2.22 -14.42
N ARG A 78 -7.83 1.81 -13.14
CA ARG A 78 -8.61 2.53 -12.13
C ARG A 78 -8.10 3.94 -11.87
N VAL A 79 -6.78 4.14 -11.87
CA VAL A 79 -6.17 5.48 -11.74
C VAL A 79 -6.53 6.34 -12.93
N ILE A 80 -6.44 5.81 -14.16
CA ILE A 80 -6.81 6.55 -15.36
C ILE A 80 -8.29 6.99 -15.29
N GLU A 81 -9.20 6.07 -14.98
CA GLU A 81 -10.64 6.38 -14.82
C GLU A 81 -10.89 7.48 -13.78
N GLU A 82 -10.25 7.39 -12.61
CA GLU A 82 -10.39 8.38 -11.54
C GLU A 82 -9.88 9.78 -11.96
N MET A 83 -8.76 9.83 -12.68
CA MET A 83 -8.18 11.08 -13.15
C MET A 83 -8.99 11.70 -14.29
N GLU A 84 -9.52 10.89 -15.21
CA GLU A 84 -10.41 11.34 -16.29
C GLU A 84 -11.71 11.94 -15.74
N GLN A 85 -12.30 11.33 -14.69
CA GLN A 85 -13.45 11.88 -14.00
C GLN A 85 -13.17 13.25 -13.35
N ARG A 86 -11.90 13.55 -13.07
CA ARG A 86 -11.43 14.84 -12.53
C ARG A 86 -11.02 15.84 -13.62
N GLY A 87 -11.25 15.49 -14.88
CA GLY A 87 -10.98 16.35 -16.04
C GLY A 87 -9.52 16.35 -16.51
N PHE A 88 -8.72 15.36 -16.09
CA PHE A 88 -7.41 15.13 -16.68
C PHE A 88 -7.55 14.26 -17.94
N THR A 89 -6.74 14.50 -18.95
CA THR A 89 -6.71 13.66 -20.15
C THR A 89 -5.54 12.69 -20.05
N TYR A 90 -5.80 11.39 -20.16
CA TYR A 90 -4.73 10.40 -20.24
C TYR A 90 -3.90 10.60 -21.51
N ASP A 91 -2.57 10.65 -21.38
CA ASP A 91 -1.62 10.79 -22.48
C ASP A 91 -0.95 9.43 -22.78
N SER A 92 -0.15 8.93 -21.84
CA SER A 92 0.73 7.79 -22.08
C SER A 92 1.18 7.09 -20.81
N ILE A 93 1.77 5.89 -20.96
CA ILE A 93 2.47 5.16 -19.88
C ILE A 93 3.90 4.93 -20.33
N GLU A 94 4.86 5.34 -19.50
CA GLU A 94 6.27 5.03 -19.69
C GLU A 94 6.85 4.44 -18.39
N GLY A 95 7.22 3.16 -18.44
CA GLY A 95 7.72 2.44 -17.27
C GLY A 95 6.68 2.37 -16.15
N ALA A 96 6.96 3.04 -15.03
CA ALA A 96 6.06 3.13 -13.88
C ALA A 96 5.23 4.42 -13.85
N GLY A 97 5.48 5.35 -14.78
CA GLY A 97 4.80 6.63 -14.87
C GLY A 97 3.57 6.58 -15.76
N ILE A 98 2.48 7.17 -15.28
CA ILE A 98 1.22 7.39 -15.99
C ILE A 98 1.11 8.90 -16.19
N PHE A 99 1.08 9.33 -17.45
CA PHE A 99 1.11 10.72 -17.84
C PHE A 99 -0.30 11.22 -18.15
N PHE A 100 -0.61 12.40 -17.64
CA PHE A 100 -1.88 13.07 -17.84
C PHE A 100 -1.66 14.54 -18.19
N ASP A 101 -2.59 15.12 -18.95
CA ASP A 101 -2.61 16.55 -19.27
C ASP A 101 -3.86 17.24 -18.73
N LYS A 102 -3.65 18.35 -18.02
CA LYS A 102 -4.68 19.33 -17.62
C LYS A 102 -4.00 20.66 -17.28
N ASP A 103 -3.98 21.59 -18.23
CA ASP A 103 -3.28 22.88 -18.11
C ASP A 103 -1.77 22.77 -17.75
N GLY A 104 -1.18 21.58 -17.99
CA GLY A 104 0.17 21.18 -17.60
C GLY A 104 0.29 19.65 -17.56
N ARG A 105 1.53 19.14 -17.55
CA ARG A 105 1.82 17.69 -17.54
C ARG A 105 1.87 17.17 -16.11
N LEU A 106 0.99 16.23 -15.79
CA LEU A 106 0.93 15.51 -14.51
C LEU A 106 1.51 14.09 -14.66
N ILE A 107 2.25 13.64 -13.66
CA ILE A 107 2.83 12.30 -13.64
C ILE A 107 2.42 11.58 -12.36
N ILE A 108 1.73 10.45 -12.50
CA ILE A 108 1.43 9.53 -11.40
C ILE A 108 2.35 8.33 -11.51
N THR A 109 3.00 7.94 -10.42
CA THR A 109 3.90 6.77 -10.43
C THR A 109 3.29 5.62 -9.65
N GLY A 110 3.10 4.47 -10.30
CA GLY A 110 2.58 3.25 -9.67
C GLY A 110 3.68 2.23 -9.39
N LYS A 111 3.66 1.60 -8.21
CA LYS A 111 4.58 0.51 -7.86
C LYS A 111 3.87 -0.60 -7.09
N MET A 112 4.13 -1.85 -7.45
CA MET A 112 3.74 -3.01 -6.63
C MET A 112 4.44 -2.89 -5.26
N TRP A 113 3.68 -2.63 -4.21
CA TRP A 113 4.18 -2.62 -2.83
C TRP A 113 4.30 -4.04 -2.29
N SER A 114 3.38 -4.92 -2.65
CA SER A 114 3.47 -6.35 -2.43
C SER A 114 2.92 -7.09 -3.65
N SER A 115 2.89 -8.42 -3.64
CA SER A 115 2.32 -9.21 -4.75
C SER A 115 0.83 -8.93 -5.03
N ARG A 116 0.10 -8.30 -4.10
CA ARG A 116 -1.35 -8.07 -4.20
C ARG A 116 -1.77 -6.60 -4.09
N TYR A 117 -0.82 -5.70 -3.85
CA TYR A 117 -1.13 -4.29 -3.57
C TYR A 117 -0.21 -3.39 -4.38
N ILE A 118 -0.80 -2.38 -5.02
CA ILE A 118 -0.09 -1.30 -5.68
C ILE A 118 -0.27 -0.03 -4.87
N ILE A 119 0.80 0.76 -4.79
CA ILE A 119 0.75 2.11 -4.25
C ILE A 119 1.09 3.08 -5.38
N TYR A 120 0.26 4.10 -5.51
CA TYR A 120 0.42 5.20 -6.45
C TYR A 120 0.84 6.46 -5.69
N LYS A 121 1.87 7.11 -6.22
CA LYS A 121 2.33 8.42 -5.80
C LYS A 121 1.68 9.46 -6.71
N VAL A 122 0.82 10.29 -6.15
CA VAL A 122 0.06 11.32 -6.89
C VAL A 122 0.40 12.70 -6.34
N PRO A 123 0.87 13.65 -7.16
CA PRO A 123 1.12 15.04 -6.74
C PRO A 123 -0.08 15.70 -6.04
N ALA A 124 0.14 16.44 -4.95
CA ALA A 124 -0.92 17.01 -4.11
C ALA A 124 -1.79 18.06 -4.83
N ASP A 125 -1.18 18.80 -5.75
CA ASP A 125 -1.81 19.73 -6.70
C ASP A 125 -2.78 19.05 -7.69
N SER A 126 -2.78 17.72 -7.77
CA SER A 126 -3.72 16.98 -8.65
C SER A 126 -5.16 16.92 -8.11
N PHE A 127 -5.34 17.17 -6.81
CA PHE A 127 -6.64 17.04 -6.11
C PHE A 127 -7.21 18.35 -5.58
N SER A 128 -6.52 19.48 -5.79
CA SER A 128 -6.95 20.83 -5.38
C SER A 128 -7.89 21.51 -6.37
#